data_AF-A0A6J4KXJ3-F1
#
_entry.id   AF-A0A6J4KXJ3-F1
#
_cell.length_a   1.000
_cell.length_b   1.000
_cell.length_c   1.000
_cell.angle_alpha   90.00
_cell.angle_beta   90.00
_cell.angle_gamma   90.00
#
_symmetry.space_group_name_H-M   'P 1'
#
loop_
_entity.id
_entity.type
_entity.pdbx_description
1 polymer ?
#
loop_
_entity_poly.entity_id
_entity_poly.type
_entity_poly.pdbx_seq_one_letter_code
_entity_poly.pdbx_strand_id
1 'polypeptide(L)'
;MRKFNLQRILIFSAGWILLAFLYSGLRYFSITHGAPPRPVEWKNIFLAQAIIYSWAILSPLIIFFAKRFRFEQRNWWRVLLAHVAAAVVFLLLYRAIYVIFHKIVDPARVAENGGFLALTLSQFIRNWVLDLPTYCFLLSSIYVVDFYRHFQAEQLKSSELKAALATSQLNALKMQIHPHFLFNTLNSISALMHEDVKAADKMVARLGDFLRTTLENSGEREVSLKQEIDFVGRYLEIETVRFQDRLVVKMNI
;
A
#
# COMPACT_ATOMS: atom_id res chain seq x y z
N MET A 1 -19.22 -0.05 -16.06
CA MET A 1 -18.63 1.17 -16.67
C MET A 1 -17.83 1.91 -15.60
N ARG A 2 -16.50 1.97 -15.69
CA ARG A 2 -15.64 2.72 -14.74
C ARG A 2 -15.99 4.20 -14.84
N LYS A 3 -16.54 4.81 -13.78
CA LYS A 3 -16.72 6.27 -13.72
C LYS A 3 -15.36 6.92 -13.98
N PHE A 4 -15.25 7.61 -15.12
CA PHE A 4 -14.11 8.48 -15.41
C PHE A 4 -14.01 9.49 -14.27
N ASN A 5 -12.91 9.43 -13.52
CA ASN A 5 -12.75 10.25 -12.32
C ASN A 5 -12.33 11.67 -12.76
N LEU A 6 -13.33 12.52 -13.02
CA LEU A 6 -13.17 13.91 -13.49
C LEU A 6 -12.16 14.69 -12.64
N GLN A 7 -12.14 14.47 -11.32
CA GLN A 7 -11.18 15.10 -10.41
C GLN A 7 -9.73 14.77 -10.78
N ARG A 8 -9.43 13.53 -11.16
CA ARG A 8 -8.06 13.14 -11.56
C ARG A 8 -7.63 13.80 -12.86
N ILE A 9 -8.55 13.97 -13.80
CA ILE A 9 -8.28 14.66 -15.07
C ILE A 9 -8.03 16.14 -14.82
N LEU A 10 -8.84 16.77 -13.97
CA LEU A 10 -8.66 18.17 -13.59
C LEU A 10 -7.32 18.40 -12.90
N ILE A 11 -6.95 17.58 -11.92
CA ILE A 11 -5.65 17.68 -11.23
C ILE A 11 -4.49 17.47 -12.20
N PHE A 12 -4.59 16.47 -13.07
CA PHE A 12 -3.56 16.19 -14.07
C PHE A 12 -3.40 17.34 -15.07
N SER A 13 -4.52 17.88 -15.57
CA SER A 13 -4.51 19.01 -16.50
C SER A 13 -3.99 20.28 -15.83
N ALA A 14 -4.39 20.55 -14.58
CA ALA A 14 -3.88 21.67 -13.79
C ALA A 14 -2.37 21.59 -13.58
N GLY A 15 -1.82 20.39 -13.34
CA GLY A 15 -0.37 20.18 -13.23
C GLY A 15 0.38 20.55 -14.52
N TRP A 16 -0.12 20.11 -15.68
CA TRP A 16 0.48 20.47 -16.97
C TRP A 16 0.35 21.96 -17.30
N ILE A 17 -0.78 22.58 -16.94
CA ILE A 17 -0.97 24.03 -17.10
C ILE A 17 0.01 24.81 -16.22
N LEU A 18 0.22 24.39 -14.98
CA LEU A 18 1.19 25.02 -14.09
C LEU A 18 2.62 24.90 -14.64
N LEU A 19 3.02 23.72 -15.12
CA LEU A 19 4.32 23.53 -15.77
C LEU A 19 4.47 24.42 -17.00
N ALA A 20 3.43 24.50 -17.83
CA ALA A 20 3.38 25.38 -18.99
C ALA A 20 3.56 26.85 -18.59
N PHE A 21 2.89 27.31 -17.53
CA PHE A 21 3.01 28.66 -17.03
C PHE A 21 4.43 28.97 -16.52
N LEU A 22 4.99 28.07 -15.69
CA LEU A 22 6.35 28.21 -15.16
C LEU A 22 7.40 28.24 -16.27
N TYR A 23 7.27 27.37 -17.26
CA TYR A 23 8.20 27.34 -18.40
C TYR A 23 8.09 28.59 -19.28
N SER A 24 6.88 29.09 -19.53
CA SER A 24 6.69 30.39 -20.20
C SER A 24 7.37 31.52 -19.44
N GLY A 25 7.24 31.56 -18.11
CA GLY A 25 7.91 32.55 -17.26
C GLY A 25 9.44 32.44 -17.36
N LEU A 26 9.99 31.22 -17.28
CA LEU A 26 11.42 30.97 -17.44
C LEU A 26 11.92 31.40 -18.84
N ARG A 27 11.16 31.11 -19.89
CA ARG A 27 11.47 31.50 -21.27
C ARG A 27 11.46 33.01 -21.43
N TYR A 28 10.42 33.69 -20.93
CA TYR A 28 10.32 35.15 -20.93
C TYR A 28 11.52 35.78 -20.22
N PHE A 29 11.85 35.30 -19.01
CA PHE A 29 13.00 35.77 -18.26
C PHE A 29 14.31 35.56 -19.03
N SER A 30 14.51 34.38 -19.61
CA SER A 30 15.72 34.05 -20.38
C SER A 30 15.92 34.94 -21.62
N ILE A 31 14.83 35.39 -22.26
CA ILE A 31 14.88 36.25 -23.46
C ILE A 31 15.20 37.70 -23.07
N THR A 32 14.57 38.18 -21.99
CA THR A 32 14.68 39.58 -21.54
C THR A 32 15.96 39.86 -20.76
N HIS A 33 16.49 38.87 -20.03
CA HIS A 33 17.67 38.99 -19.19
C HIS A 33 18.87 38.19 -19.71
N GLY A 34 18.75 37.53 -20.87
CA GLY A 34 19.87 36.91 -21.56
C GLY A 34 20.82 37.96 -22.13
N ALA A 35 22.10 37.63 -22.29
CA ALA A 35 23.09 38.51 -22.91
C ALA A 35 23.39 38.05 -24.36
N PRO A 36 23.11 38.86 -25.41
CA PRO A 36 22.43 40.15 -25.38
C PRO A 36 20.90 40.03 -25.23
N PRO A 37 20.23 41.00 -24.60
CA PRO A 37 18.78 40.99 -24.44
C PRO A 37 18.10 41.13 -25.81
N ARG A 38 17.03 40.36 -26.02
CA ARG A 38 16.29 40.35 -27.30
C ARG A 38 14.82 40.77 -27.08
N PRO A 39 14.17 41.41 -28.07
CA PRO A 39 12.75 41.69 -27.98
C PRO A 39 11.95 40.38 -27.84
N VAL A 40 10.90 40.42 -27.03
CA VAL A 40 10.05 39.26 -26.77
C VAL A 40 9.09 39.04 -27.94
N GLU A 41 9.33 38.00 -28.71
CA GLU A 41 8.38 37.51 -29.69
C GLU A 41 7.47 36.47 -29.04
N TRP A 42 6.21 36.84 -28.77
CA TRP A 42 5.22 35.96 -28.15
C TRP A 42 5.00 34.65 -28.93
N LYS A 43 5.15 34.68 -30.26
CA LYS A 43 5.13 33.49 -31.11
C LYS A 43 6.16 32.44 -30.67
N ASN A 44 7.37 32.85 -30.32
CA ASN A 44 8.45 31.95 -29.91
C ASN A 44 8.23 31.39 -28.51
N ILE A 45 7.61 32.16 -27.61
CA ILE A 45 7.20 31.66 -26.29
C ILE A 45 6.09 30.61 -26.46
N PHE A 46 5.08 30.90 -27.27
CA PHE A 46 4.00 29.94 -27.57
C PHE A 46 4.54 28.66 -28.20
N LEU A 47 5.42 28.75 -29.19
CA LEU A 47 6.05 27.60 -29.83
C LEU A 47 6.92 26.78 -28.87
N ALA A 48 7.55 27.41 -27.88
CA ALA A 48 8.32 26.70 -26.86
C ALA A 48 7.43 25.78 -26.00
N GLN A 49 6.15 26.11 -25.84
CA GLN A 49 5.17 25.28 -25.12
C GLN A 49 4.88 23.95 -25.80
N ALA A 50 5.21 23.80 -27.10
CA ALA A 50 5.06 22.54 -27.82
C ALA A 50 5.79 21.39 -27.11
N ILE A 51 6.88 21.67 -26.39
CA ILE A 51 7.59 20.67 -25.55
C ILE A 51 6.64 20.10 -24.48
N ILE A 52 6.00 20.98 -23.72
CA ILE A 52 5.17 20.61 -22.58
C ILE A 52 3.91 19.91 -23.04
N TYR A 53 3.26 20.43 -24.09
CA TYR A 53 2.06 19.80 -24.65
C TYR A 53 2.36 18.42 -25.23
N SER A 54 3.52 18.23 -25.89
CA SER A 54 3.91 16.92 -26.43
C SER A 54 4.08 15.89 -25.31
N TRP A 55 4.72 16.25 -24.20
CA TRP A 55 4.82 15.37 -23.03
C TRP A 55 3.46 15.12 -22.36
N ALA A 56 2.61 16.15 -22.26
CA ALA A 56 1.27 16.03 -21.72
C ALA A 56 0.41 15.04 -22.50
N ILE A 57 0.46 15.10 -23.84
CA ILE A 57 -0.26 14.20 -24.75
C ILE A 57 0.22 12.75 -24.62
N LEU A 58 1.54 12.53 -24.47
CA LEU A 58 2.11 11.19 -24.42
C LEU A 58 2.07 10.53 -23.04
N SER A 59 2.06 11.32 -21.97
CA SER A 59 2.13 10.79 -20.60
C SER A 59 1.03 9.78 -20.22
N PRO A 60 -0.25 9.89 -20.67
CA PRO A 60 -1.23 8.83 -20.43
C PRO A 60 -0.86 7.50 -21.08
N LEU A 61 -0.26 7.54 -22.28
CA LEU A 61 0.17 6.35 -23.01
C LEU A 61 1.41 5.71 -22.35
N ILE A 62 2.34 6.53 -21.85
CA ILE A 62 3.49 6.08 -21.05
C ILE A 62 3.00 5.43 -19.75
N ILE A 63 2.04 6.04 -19.04
CA ILE A 63 1.44 5.47 -17.82
C ILE A 63 0.76 4.12 -18.12
N PHE A 64 0.02 4.04 -19.23
CA PHE A 64 -0.62 2.79 -19.66
C PHE A 64 0.43 1.71 -19.92
N PHE A 65 1.49 2.04 -20.65
CA PHE A 65 2.58 1.11 -20.96
C PHE A 65 3.30 0.64 -19.70
N ALA A 66 3.68 1.55 -18.80
CA ALA A 66 4.35 1.24 -17.54
C ALA A 66 3.50 0.31 -16.66
N LYS A 67 2.17 0.47 -16.64
CA LYS A 67 1.26 -0.43 -15.92
C LYS A 67 1.10 -1.79 -16.57
N ARG A 68 1.24 -1.88 -17.89
CA ARG A 68 1.13 -3.14 -18.65
C ARG A 68 2.38 -4.01 -18.48
N PHE A 69 3.55 -3.38 -18.45
CA PHE A 69 4.85 -4.05 -18.37
C PHE A 69 5.49 -3.83 -17.00
N ARG A 70 4.97 -4.44 -15.94
CA ARG A 70 5.55 -4.26 -14.59
C ARG A 70 6.83 -5.09 -14.43
N PHE A 71 7.81 -4.56 -13.70
CA PHE A 71 9.01 -5.30 -13.31
C PHE A 71 8.66 -6.39 -12.28
N GLU A 72 8.27 -7.57 -12.77
CA GLU A 72 8.10 -8.77 -11.94
C GLU A 72 9.42 -9.54 -11.86
N GLN A 73 9.75 -10.06 -10.68
CA GLN A 73 11.07 -10.64 -10.36
C GLN A 73 11.54 -11.73 -11.32
N ARG A 74 10.62 -12.47 -11.96
CA ARG A 74 10.95 -13.63 -12.82
C ARG A 74 11.33 -13.27 -14.27
N ASN A 75 11.00 -12.08 -14.78
CA ASN A 75 11.18 -11.72 -16.21
C ASN A 75 11.65 -10.27 -16.43
N TRP A 76 12.38 -9.69 -15.48
CA TRP A 76 12.74 -8.27 -15.47
C TRP A 76 13.47 -7.79 -16.74
N TRP A 77 14.31 -8.62 -17.37
CA TRP A 77 15.07 -8.24 -18.56
C TRP A 77 14.18 -8.08 -19.80
N ARG A 78 13.12 -8.88 -19.96
CA ARG A 78 12.15 -8.73 -21.06
C ARG A 78 11.38 -7.42 -20.92
N VAL A 79 11.05 -7.07 -19.68
CA VAL A 79 10.40 -5.80 -19.34
C VAL A 79 11.35 -4.63 -19.59
N LEU A 80 12.62 -4.77 -19.25
CA LEU A 80 13.64 -3.76 -19.56
C LEU A 80 13.76 -3.53 -21.06
N LEU A 81 13.89 -4.60 -21.86
CA LEU A 81 13.92 -4.52 -23.32
C LEU A 81 12.66 -3.85 -23.89
N ALA A 82 11.49 -4.18 -23.35
CA ALA A 82 10.23 -3.54 -23.74
C ALA A 82 10.25 -2.03 -23.45
N HIS A 83 10.80 -1.59 -22.31
CA HIS A 83 10.93 -0.17 -21.98
C HIS A 83 11.98 0.56 -22.82
N VAL A 84 13.07 -0.10 -23.19
CA VAL A 84 14.08 0.46 -24.10
C VAL A 84 13.48 0.65 -25.50
N ALA A 85 12.79 -0.36 -26.02
CA ALA A 85 12.08 -0.25 -27.30
C ALA A 85 11.00 0.84 -27.25
N ALA A 86 10.21 0.88 -26.18
CA ALA A 86 9.19 1.89 -25.97
C ALA A 86 9.79 3.30 -25.84
N ALA A 87 10.96 3.46 -25.20
CA ALA A 87 11.64 4.75 -25.09
C ALA A 87 11.92 5.32 -26.49
N VAL A 88 12.50 4.52 -27.39
CA VAL A 88 12.77 4.96 -28.76
C VAL A 88 11.48 5.40 -29.47
N VAL A 89 10.40 4.60 -29.37
CA VAL A 89 9.10 4.92 -29.97
C VAL A 89 8.50 6.19 -29.38
N PHE A 90 8.44 6.30 -28.05
CA PHE A 90 7.86 7.46 -27.38
C PHE A 90 8.64 8.74 -27.65
N LEU A 91 9.97 8.67 -27.69
CA LEU A 91 10.81 9.82 -27.98
C LEU A 91 10.68 10.27 -29.44
N LEU A 92 10.56 9.33 -30.38
CA LEU A 92 10.26 9.65 -31.78
C LEU A 92 8.87 10.26 -31.94
N LEU A 93 7.85 9.71 -31.28
CA LEU A 93 6.50 10.28 -31.27
C LEU A 93 6.46 11.67 -30.66
N TYR A 94 7.18 11.86 -29.55
CA TYR A 94 7.33 13.16 -28.89
C TYR A 94 7.89 14.21 -29.87
N ARG A 95 8.96 13.84 -30.61
CA ARG A 95 9.58 14.71 -31.61
C ARG A 95 8.68 14.94 -32.83
N ALA A 96 7.93 13.93 -33.26
CA ALA A 96 6.95 14.06 -34.32
C ALA A 96 5.86 15.08 -33.95
N ILE A 97 5.28 14.96 -32.75
CA ILE A 97 4.26 15.89 -32.24
C ILE A 97 4.84 17.31 -32.15
N TYR A 98 6.05 17.45 -31.59
CA TYR A 98 6.73 18.75 -31.51
C TYR A 98 6.93 19.42 -32.88
N VAL A 99 7.33 18.65 -33.90
CA VAL A 99 7.50 19.16 -35.26
C VAL A 99 6.15 19.48 -35.92
N ILE A 100 5.09 18.70 -35.67
CA ILE A 100 3.73 19.02 -36.15
C ILE A 100 3.28 20.39 -35.61
N PHE A 101 3.49 20.65 -34.32
CA PHE A 101 3.18 21.95 -33.72
C PHE A 101 3.93 23.09 -34.43
N HIS A 102 5.21 22.91 -34.72
CA HIS A 102 6.00 23.91 -35.46
C HIS A 102 5.53 24.05 -36.91
N LYS A 103 5.15 22.96 -37.58
CA LYS A 103 4.64 22.99 -38.96
C LYS A 103 3.36 23.80 -39.10
N ILE A 104 2.46 23.72 -38.11
CA ILE A 104 1.18 24.45 -38.11
C ILE A 104 1.40 25.97 -38.04
N VAL A 105 2.44 26.40 -37.32
CA VAL A 105 2.67 27.82 -37.00
C VAL A 105 3.75 28.46 -37.88
N ASP A 106 4.68 27.66 -38.38
CA ASP A 106 5.79 28.05 -39.25
C ASP A 106 6.13 26.89 -40.22
N PRO A 107 5.32 26.71 -41.28
CA PRO A 107 5.53 25.65 -42.26
C PRO A 107 6.82 25.85 -43.07
N ALA A 108 7.26 27.10 -43.28
CA ALA A 108 8.49 27.42 -44.01
C ALA A 108 9.71 26.85 -43.29
N ARG A 109 9.80 27.00 -41.97
CA ARG A 109 10.84 26.38 -41.15
C ARG A 109 10.94 24.87 -41.35
N VAL A 110 9.81 24.17 -41.50
CA VAL A 110 9.83 22.72 -41.72
C VAL A 110 10.29 22.37 -43.14
N ALA A 111 9.87 23.14 -44.13
CA ALA A 111 10.28 22.95 -45.53
C ALA A 111 11.79 23.21 -45.73
N GLU A 112 12.31 24.31 -45.18
CA GLU A 112 13.73 24.69 -45.26
C GLU A 112 14.67 23.68 -44.59
N ASN A 113 14.19 22.94 -43.59
CA ASN A 113 14.96 21.93 -42.86
C ASN A 113 14.79 20.51 -43.43
N GLY A 114 14.48 20.37 -44.72
CA GLY A 114 14.39 19.07 -45.40
C GLY A 114 13.06 18.33 -45.18
N GLY A 115 12.02 19.01 -44.71
CA GLY A 115 10.69 18.47 -44.49
C GLY A 115 10.49 17.78 -43.14
N PHE A 116 9.28 17.24 -42.95
CA PHE A 116 8.83 16.69 -41.67
C PHE A 116 9.75 15.59 -41.13
N LEU A 117 10.04 14.56 -41.93
CA LEU A 117 10.83 13.41 -41.49
C LEU A 117 12.27 13.80 -41.15
N ALA A 118 12.94 14.58 -42.00
CA ALA A 118 14.31 15.02 -41.78
C ALA A 118 14.43 15.89 -40.52
N LEU A 119 13.50 16.81 -40.31
CA LEU A 119 13.48 17.66 -39.12
C LEU A 119 13.19 16.82 -37.85
N THR A 120 12.25 15.88 -37.89
CA THR A 120 11.97 15.01 -36.73
C THR A 120 13.17 14.15 -36.35
N LEU A 121 13.83 13.49 -37.31
CA LEU A 121 15.01 12.66 -37.06
C LEU A 121 16.19 13.48 -36.56
N SER A 122 16.47 14.63 -37.18
CA SER A 122 17.55 15.51 -36.74
C SER A 122 17.31 16.07 -35.33
N GLN A 123 16.06 16.40 -34.98
CA GLN A 123 15.71 16.84 -33.63
C GLN A 123 15.80 15.71 -32.61
N PHE A 124 15.45 14.48 -32.99
CA PHE A 124 15.65 13.30 -32.14
C PHE A 124 17.14 13.08 -31.85
N ILE A 125 17.99 13.06 -32.87
CA ILE A 125 19.45 12.86 -32.72
C ILE A 125 20.13 14.00 -31.97
N ARG A 126 19.62 15.24 -32.08
CA ARG A 126 20.23 16.39 -31.40
C ARG A 126 19.86 16.48 -29.92
N ASN A 127 18.68 16.01 -29.55
CA ASN A 127 18.11 16.27 -28.22
C ASN A 127 17.88 15.01 -27.37
N TRP A 128 18.23 13.80 -27.85
CA TRP A 128 18.03 12.56 -27.08
C TRP A 128 18.64 12.62 -25.68
N VAL A 129 19.76 13.33 -25.50
CA VAL A 129 20.44 13.52 -24.21
C VAL A 129 19.54 14.24 -23.19
N LEU A 130 18.66 15.13 -23.64
CA LEU A 130 17.72 15.85 -22.77
C LEU A 130 16.39 15.09 -22.62
N ASP A 131 15.94 14.42 -23.69
CA ASP A 131 14.65 13.75 -23.69
C ASP A 131 14.66 12.42 -22.93
N LEU A 132 15.73 11.65 -23.06
CA LEU A 132 15.84 10.33 -22.42
C LEU A 132 15.79 10.43 -20.88
N PRO A 133 16.51 11.33 -20.20
CA PRO A 133 16.36 11.52 -18.76
C PRO A 133 14.95 11.93 -18.37
N THR A 134 14.27 12.75 -19.18
CA THR A 134 12.88 13.17 -18.92
C THR A 134 11.93 11.97 -18.97
N TYR A 135 12.09 11.10 -19.98
CA TYR A 135 11.37 9.83 -20.06
C TYR A 135 11.64 8.94 -18.84
N CYS A 136 12.92 8.73 -18.49
CA CYS A 136 13.32 7.92 -17.35
C CYS A 136 12.78 8.47 -16.03
N PHE A 137 12.75 9.79 -15.86
CA PHE A 137 12.20 10.45 -14.68
C PHE A 137 10.69 10.24 -14.57
N LEU A 138 9.94 10.42 -15.66
CA LEU A 138 8.50 10.15 -15.70
C LEU A 138 8.21 8.68 -15.38
N LEU A 139 8.96 7.77 -16.00
CA LEU A 139 8.82 6.33 -15.79
C LEU A 139 9.11 5.96 -14.33
N SER A 140 10.24 6.43 -13.80
CA SER A 140 10.65 6.18 -12.41
C SER A 140 9.62 6.72 -11.43
N SER A 141 9.10 7.93 -11.66
CA SER A 141 8.06 8.53 -10.83
C SER A 141 6.79 7.67 -10.79
N ILE A 142 6.38 7.08 -11.93
CA ILE A 142 5.24 6.17 -11.99
C ILE A 142 5.49 4.91 -11.16
N TYR A 143 6.68 4.31 -11.27
CA TYR A 143 7.04 3.12 -10.50
C TYR A 143 7.16 3.38 -9.00
N VAL A 144 7.74 4.51 -8.60
CA VAL A 144 7.87 4.90 -7.18
C VAL A 144 6.48 5.05 -6.55
N VAL A 145 5.55 5.74 -7.22
CA VAL A 145 4.18 5.89 -6.72
C VAL A 145 3.45 4.55 -6.66
N ASP A 146 3.62 3.69 -7.65
CA ASP A 146 3.00 2.37 -7.67
C ASP A 146 3.55 1.47 -6.55
N PHE A 147 4.88 1.44 -6.40
CA PHE A 147 5.58 0.71 -5.34
C PHE A 147 5.13 1.18 -3.95
N TYR A 148 5.10 2.49 -3.70
CA TYR A 148 4.68 3.05 -2.42
C TYR A 148 3.24 2.66 -2.06
N ARG A 149 2.34 2.65 -3.05
CA ARG A 149 0.94 2.23 -2.84
C ARG A 149 0.81 0.75 -2.50
N HIS A 150 1.58 -0.11 -3.17
CA HIS A 150 1.56 -1.55 -2.88
C HIS A 150 2.15 -1.82 -1.50
N PHE A 151 3.26 -1.17 -1.16
CA PHE A 151 3.90 -1.27 0.15
C PHE A 151 2.96 -0.85 1.29
N GLN A 152 2.24 0.26 1.13
CA GLN A 152 1.24 0.69 2.13
C GLN A 152 0.07 -0.27 2.26
N ALA A 153 -0.41 -0.83 1.13
CA ALA A 153 -1.48 -1.82 1.16
C ALA A 153 -1.06 -3.12 1.86
N GLU A 154 0.18 -3.57 1.65
CA GLU A 154 0.75 -4.73 2.34
C GLU A 154 0.93 -4.49 3.84
N GLN A 155 1.39 -3.30 4.24
CA GLN A 155 1.49 -2.93 5.66
C GLN A 155 0.14 -2.93 6.36
N LEU A 156 -0.88 -2.31 5.73
CA LEU A 156 -2.24 -2.28 6.28
C LEU A 156 -2.76 -3.70 6.46
N LYS A 157 -2.64 -4.54 5.43
CA LYS A 157 -3.06 -5.95 5.49
C LYS A 157 -2.31 -6.73 6.56
N SER A 158 -1.00 -6.50 6.72
CA SER A 158 -0.22 -7.15 7.79
C SER A 158 -0.69 -6.70 9.18
N SER A 159 -1.03 -5.43 9.36
CA SER A 159 -1.55 -4.90 10.62
C SER A 159 -2.91 -5.52 10.96
N GLU A 160 -3.83 -5.58 9.98
CA GLU A 160 -5.14 -6.21 10.12
C GLU A 160 -5.03 -7.69 10.50
N LEU A 161 -4.13 -8.44 9.85
CA LEU A 161 -3.89 -9.84 10.18
C LEU A 161 -3.33 -10.04 11.59
N LYS A 162 -2.42 -9.17 12.04
CA LYS A 162 -1.90 -9.20 13.42
C LYS A 162 -2.99 -8.91 14.44
N ALA A 163 -3.85 -7.92 14.19
CA ALA A 163 -4.98 -7.61 15.05
C ALA A 163 -5.97 -8.78 15.12
N ALA A 164 -6.32 -9.37 13.97
CA ALA A 164 -7.20 -10.54 13.91
C ALA A 164 -6.61 -11.75 14.65
N LEU A 165 -5.29 -11.99 14.54
CA LEU A 165 -4.60 -13.03 15.29
C LEU A 165 -4.67 -12.78 16.79
N ALA A 166 -4.37 -11.55 17.24
CA ALA A 166 -4.43 -11.19 18.65
C ALA A 166 -5.85 -11.35 19.23
N THR A 167 -6.88 -10.92 18.49
CA THR A 167 -8.28 -11.13 18.88
C THR A 167 -8.63 -12.62 18.96
N SER A 168 -8.16 -13.43 18.01
CA SER A 168 -8.39 -14.88 18.00
C SER A 168 -7.71 -15.57 19.19
N GLN A 169 -6.47 -15.20 19.50
CA GLN A 169 -5.74 -15.68 20.68
C GLN A 169 -6.44 -15.29 21.98
N LEU A 170 -6.92 -14.04 22.08
CA LEU A 170 -7.66 -13.57 23.25
C LEU A 170 -8.99 -14.32 23.41
N ASN A 171 -9.71 -14.59 22.32
CA ASN A 171 -10.94 -15.39 22.37
C ASN A 171 -10.66 -16.85 22.74
N ALA A 172 -9.58 -17.45 22.24
CA ALA A 172 -9.16 -18.78 22.63
C ALA A 172 -8.83 -18.85 24.13
N LEU A 173 -8.09 -17.87 24.66
CA LEU A 173 -7.80 -17.77 26.09
C LEU A 173 -9.08 -17.58 26.92
N LYS A 174 -10.02 -16.77 26.45
CA LYS A 174 -11.34 -16.62 27.09
C LYS A 174 -12.15 -17.92 27.10
N MET A 175 -12.04 -18.76 26.06
CA MET A 175 -12.72 -20.04 26.03
C MET A 175 -12.10 -21.08 26.98
N GLN A 176 -10.79 -21.01 27.24
CA GLN A 176 -10.13 -21.88 28.22
C GLN A 176 -10.62 -21.59 29.64
N ILE A 177 -10.94 -20.34 29.97
CA ILE A 177 -11.60 -20.00 31.23
C ILE A 177 -13.11 -20.20 31.03
N HIS A 178 -13.68 -21.34 31.45
CA HIS A 178 -15.13 -21.55 31.43
C HIS A 178 -15.85 -20.43 32.22
N PRO A 179 -16.46 -19.41 31.56
CA PRO A 179 -16.91 -18.22 32.30
C PRO A 179 -18.06 -18.55 33.23
N HIS A 180 -18.92 -19.47 32.81
CA HIS A 180 -20.02 -20.00 33.60
C HIS A 180 -19.53 -20.70 34.88
N PHE A 181 -18.46 -21.49 34.79
CA PHE A 181 -17.85 -22.11 35.96
C PHE A 181 -17.35 -21.05 36.94
N LEU A 182 -16.64 -20.03 36.43
CA LEU A 182 -16.10 -18.95 37.27
C LEU A 182 -17.22 -18.20 38.00
N PHE A 183 -18.27 -17.76 37.30
CA PHE A 183 -19.40 -17.06 37.91
C PHE A 183 -20.14 -17.94 38.93
N ASN A 184 -20.36 -19.22 38.62
CA ASN A 184 -21.04 -20.13 39.54
C ASN A 184 -20.22 -20.40 40.80
N THR A 185 -18.91 -20.55 40.65
CA THR A 185 -18.00 -20.74 41.78
C THR A 185 -17.96 -19.49 42.66
N LEU A 186 -17.90 -18.28 42.08
CA LEU A 186 -17.98 -17.03 42.83
C LEU A 186 -19.31 -16.85 43.57
N ASN A 187 -20.44 -17.20 42.94
CA ASN A 187 -21.75 -17.16 43.59
C ASN A 187 -21.82 -18.14 44.78
N SER A 188 -21.22 -19.32 44.64
CA SER A 188 -21.16 -20.32 45.71
C SER A 188 -20.29 -19.86 46.88
N ILE A 189 -19.15 -19.22 46.59
CA ILE A 189 -18.31 -18.56 47.59
C ILE A 189 -19.13 -17.49 48.32
N SER A 190 -19.87 -16.66 47.60
CA SER A 190 -20.70 -15.60 48.21
C SER A 190 -21.78 -16.16 49.14
N ALA A 191 -22.37 -17.32 48.81
CA ALA A 191 -23.31 -18.00 49.70
C ALA A 191 -22.59 -18.56 50.95
N LEU A 192 -21.46 -19.27 50.75
CA LEU A 192 -20.66 -19.84 51.83
C LEU A 192 -20.12 -18.79 52.80
N MET A 193 -19.81 -17.57 52.35
CA MET A 193 -19.39 -16.49 53.25
C MET A 193 -20.40 -16.16 54.36
N HIS A 194 -21.69 -16.47 54.16
CA HIS A 194 -22.74 -16.27 55.14
C HIS A 194 -23.05 -17.51 55.99
N GLU A 195 -22.62 -18.71 55.56
CA GLU A 195 -22.93 -19.99 56.20
C GLU A 195 -21.69 -20.61 56.87
N ASP A 196 -20.60 -20.74 56.13
CA ASP A 196 -19.31 -21.29 56.58
C ASP A 196 -18.14 -20.56 55.92
N VAL A 197 -17.62 -19.57 56.66
CA VAL A 197 -16.48 -18.74 56.23
C VAL A 197 -15.22 -19.57 55.97
N LYS A 198 -15.00 -20.68 56.70
CA LYS A 198 -13.83 -21.55 56.49
C LYS A 198 -13.95 -22.30 55.17
N ALA A 199 -15.16 -22.78 54.84
CA ALA A 199 -15.41 -23.42 53.55
C ALA A 199 -15.26 -22.42 52.38
N ALA A 200 -15.73 -21.18 52.56
CA ALA A 200 -15.55 -20.11 51.57
C ALA A 200 -14.06 -19.81 51.31
N ASP A 201 -13.26 -19.65 52.36
CA ASP A 201 -11.81 -19.39 52.27
C ASP A 201 -11.08 -20.51 51.50
N LYS A 202 -11.41 -21.77 51.82
CA LYS A 202 -10.87 -22.93 51.10
C LYS A 202 -11.29 -22.97 49.63
N MET A 203 -12.52 -22.56 49.30
CA MET A 203 -13.01 -22.52 47.92
C MET A 203 -12.35 -21.40 47.11
N VAL A 204 -12.04 -20.26 47.74
CA VAL A 204 -11.24 -19.18 47.13
C VAL A 204 -9.83 -19.65 46.79
N ALA A 205 -9.13 -20.32 47.72
CA ALA A 205 -7.80 -20.86 47.48
C ALA A 205 -7.78 -21.87 46.32
N ARG A 206 -8.75 -22.81 46.30
CA ARG A 206 -8.90 -23.80 45.22
C ARG A 206 -9.18 -23.17 43.86
N LEU A 207 -10.04 -22.15 43.82
CA LEU A 207 -10.32 -21.40 42.60
C LEU A 207 -9.07 -20.68 42.08
N GLY A 208 -8.28 -20.08 42.97
CA GLY A 208 -7.00 -19.46 42.64
C GLY A 208 -6.01 -20.44 42.01
N ASP A 209 -5.82 -21.61 42.63
CA ASP A 209 -4.96 -22.68 42.12
C ASP A 209 -5.42 -23.21 40.76
N PHE A 210 -6.73 -23.40 40.57
CA PHE A 210 -7.33 -23.85 39.32
C PHE A 210 -7.10 -22.85 38.18
N LEU A 211 -7.37 -21.56 38.42
CA LEU A 211 -7.16 -20.49 37.44
C LEU A 211 -5.68 -20.36 37.07
N ARG A 212 -4.78 -20.42 38.06
CA ARG A 212 -3.34 -20.39 37.82
C ARG A 212 -2.89 -21.53 36.92
N THR A 213 -3.32 -22.77 37.21
CA THR A 213 -2.98 -23.96 36.42
C THR A 213 -3.54 -23.87 34.99
N THR A 214 -4.77 -23.35 34.84
CA THR A 214 -5.40 -23.15 33.52
C THR A 214 -4.62 -22.15 32.66
N LEU A 215 -4.10 -21.09 33.26
CA LEU A 215 -3.33 -20.06 32.57
C LEU A 215 -1.89 -20.51 32.26
N GLU A 216 -1.22 -21.21 33.19
CA GLU A 216 0.13 -21.76 32.99
C GLU A 216 0.16 -22.80 31.86
N ASN A 217 -0.89 -23.62 31.72
CA ASN A 217 -0.96 -24.67 30.71
C ASN A 217 -1.57 -24.23 29.35
N SER A 218 -2.00 -22.96 29.24
CA SER A 218 -2.74 -22.42 28.08
C SER A 218 -2.01 -22.48 26.72
N GLY A 219 -0.69 -22.71 26.74
CA GLY A 219 0.19 -22.70 25.56
C GLY A 219 0.78 -24.05 25.14
N GLU A 220 0.60 -25.12 25.92
CA GLU A 220 1.11 -26.46 25.57
C GLU A 220 0.12 -27.19 24.66
N ARG A 221 0.59 -27.70 23.51
CA ARG A 221 -0.27 -28.45 22.56
C ARG A 221 -0.64 -29.85 23.05
N GLU A 222 0.17 -30.44 23.92
CA GLU A 222 -0.01 -31.77 24.50
C GLU A 222 0.47 -31.76 25.96
N VAL A 223 -0.33 -32.31 26.87
CA VAL A 223 0.01 -32.51 28.28
C VAL A 223 0.00 -34.00 28.61
N SER A 224 0.72 -34.41 29.65
CA SER A 224 0.70 -35.82 30.08
C SER A 224 -0.67 -36.18 30.67
N LEU A 225 -1.08 -37.45 30.50
CA LEU A 225 -2.31 -37.97 31.10
C LEU A 225 -2.38 -37.71 32.62
N LYS A 226 -1.23 -37.75 33.31
CA LYS A 226 -1.15 -37.44 34.73
C LYS A 226 -1.54 -35.99 35.03
N GLN A 227 -1.02 -35.03 34.26
CA GLN A 227 -1.38 -33.61 34.42
C GLN A 227 -2.87 -33.37 34.15
N GLU A 228 -3.44 -34.08 33.18
CA GLU A 228 -4.87 -34.00 32.87
C GLU A 228 -5.74 -34.56 33.99
N ILE A 229 -5.36 -35.71 34.57
CA ILE A 229 -6.03 -36.29 35.74
C ILE A 229 -5.93 -35.36 36.96
N ASP A 230 -4.76 -34.78 37.22
CA ASP A 230 -4.55 -33.84 38.33
C ASP A 230 -5.40 -32.56 38.15
N PHE A 231 -5.52 -32.08 36.91
CA PHE A 231 -6.36 -30.94 36.56
C PHE A 231 -7.86 -31.23 36.78
N VAL A 232 -8.34 -32.39 36.30
CA VAL A 232 -9.73 -32.84 36.49
C VAL A 232 -10.02 -33.06 37.98
N GLY A 233 -9.07 -33.59 38.76
CA GLY A 233 -9.20 -33.73 40.20
C GLY A 233 -9.45 -32.39 40.90
N ARG A 234 -8.65 -31.36 40.59
CA ARG A 234 -8.81 -30.00 41.13
C ARG A 234 -10.15 -29.37 40.74
N TYR A 235 -10.61 -29.61 39.50
CA TYR A 235 -11.92 -29.17 39.04
C TYR A 235 -13.05 -29.84 39.85
N LEU A 236 -12.98 -31.16 40.01
CA LEU A 236 -13.98 -31.94 40.76
C LEU A 236 -14.02 -31.56 42.24
N GLU A 237 -12.89 -31.17 42.85
CA GLU A 237 -12.87 -30.64 44.21
C GLU A 237 -13.69 -29.35 44.37
N ILE A 238 -13.69 -28.47 43.35
CA ILE A 238 -14.50 -27.24 43.36
C ILE A 238 -15.97 -27.58 43.13
N GLU A 239 -16.27 -28.46 42.17
CA GLU A 239 -17.63 -28.91 41.86
C GLU A 239 -18.28 -29.64 43.04
N THR A 240 -17.53 -30.44 43.80
CA THR A 240 -18.03 -31.16 44.98
C THR A 240 -18.44 -30.20 46.10
N VAL A 241 -17.68 -29.12 46.31
CA VAL A 241 -18.08 -28.07 47.27
C VAL A 241 -19.33 -27.33 46.78
N ARG A 242 -19.41 -27.04 45.48
CA ARG A 242 -20.56 -26.35 44.89
C ARG A 242 -21.85 -27.15 44.98
N PHE A 243 -21.79 -28.44 44.71
CA PHE A 243 -22.97 -29.30 44.64
C PHE A 243 -23.28 -30.03 45.95
N GLN A 244 -22.37 -29.96 46.94
CA GLN A 244 -22.51 -30.63 48.24
C GLN A 244 -22.96 -32.09 48.05
N ASP A 245 -24.05 -32.50 48.72
CA ASP A 245 -24.57 -33.86 48.71
C ASP A 245 -25.13 -34.31 47.35
N ARG A 246 -25.29 -33.38 46.40
CA ARG A 246 -25.87 -33.65 45.07
C ARG A 246 -24.83 -34.19 44.08
N LEU A 247 -23.54 -34.21 44.43
CA LEU A 247 -22.47 -34.75 43.59
C LEU A 247 -21.63 -35.78 44.36
N VAL A 248 -21.59 -37.01 43.84
CA VAL A 248 -20.70 -38.07 44.34
C VAL A 248 -19.71 -38.42 43.23
N VAL A 249 -18.41 -38.25 43.52
CA VAL A 249 -17.34 -38.49 42.57
C VAL A 249 -16.69 -39.86 42.83
N LYS A 250 -16.59 -40.70 41.80
CA LYS A 250 -15.85 -41.97 41.84
C LYS A 250 -14.89 -42.03 40.64
N MET A 251 -13.59 -42.09 40.91
CA MET A 251 -12.57 -42.27 39.88
C MET A 251 -12.06 -43.72 39.87
N ASN A 252 -12.15 -44.37 38.71
CA ASN A 252 -11.46 -45.63 38.43
C ASN A 252 -10.41 -45.32 37.35
N ILE A 253 -9.15 -45.25 37.76
CA ILE A 253 -8.00 -44.92 36.90
C ILE A 253 -7.16 -46.17 36.74
#